data_AF-A0AAD3Y8F3-F1
#
_entry.id   AF-A0AAD3Y8F3-F1
#
_cell.length_a   1.000
_cell.length_b   1.000
_cell.length_c   1.000
_cell.angle_alpha   90.00
_cell.angle_beta   90.00
_cell.angle_gamma   90.00
#
_symmetry.space_group_name_H-M   'P 1'
#
loop_
_entity.id
_entity.type
_entity.pdbx_description
1 polymer ?
#
loop_
_entity_poly.entity_id
_entity_poly.type
_entity_poly.pdbx_seq_one_letter_code
_entity_poly.pdbx_strand_id
1 'polypeptide(L)'
;MFASYLIILKFILLLQSKHLAVFIGTGISTSCDIPNFRSPKGIWTLQHEGKALPKASFPFQRAMPSMTHMASVELEKIGLLKIVIYQIKMHLIVMVVIFDLPILVYMCLKLHLRENILLLYMRDFEVERIGLKETSRRCSSREELGDTVLDWEEISAA
;
A
#
# COMPACT_ATOMS: atom_id res chain seq x y z
N MET A 1 -18.81 7.78 26.87
CA MET A 1 -19.94 6.82 26.78
C MET A 1 -20.41 6.59 25.34
N PHE A 2 -20.59 7.62 24.50
CA PHE A 2 -21.00 7.45 23.09
C PHE A 2 -19.96 6.77 22.18
N ALA A 3 -18.67 7.12 22.30
CA ALA A 3 -17.61 6.53 21.47
C ALA A 3 -17.46 5.02 21.67
N SER A 4 -17.60 4.55 22.91
CA SER A 4 -17.55 3.12 23.26
C SER A 4 -18.71 2.34 22.64
N TYR A 5 -19.91 2.93 22.57
CA TYR A 5 -21.07 2.29 21.94
C TYR A 5 -20.88 2.14 20.42
N LEU A 6 -20.30 3.15 19.78
CA LEU A 6 -20.01 3.11 18.35
C LEU A 6 -19.00 2.01 17.99
N ILE A 7 -18.01 1.77 18.86
CA ILE A 7 -17.03 0.68 18.69
C ILE A 7 -17.73 -0.68 18.77
N ILE A 8 -18.60 -0.87 19.76
CA ILE A 8 -19.35 -2.12 19.94
C ILE A 8 -20.26 -2.37 18.73
N LEU A 9 -20.99 -1.37 18.25
CA LEU A 9 -21.83 -1.50 17.06
C LEU A 9 -21.03 -1.87 15.81
N LYS A 10 -19.88 -1.22 15.58
CA LYS A 10 -18.99 -1.58 14.45
C LYS A 10 -18.47 -3.01 14.57
N PHE A 11 -18.13 -3.46 15.78
CA PHE A 11 -17.68 -4.81 16.00
C PHE A 11 -18.78 -5.85 15.70
N ILE A 12 -20.02 -5.58 16.11
CA ILE A 12 -21.17 -6.43 15.77
C ILE A 12 -21.37 -6.52 14.26
N LEU A 13 -21.28 -5.39 13.54
CA LEU A 13 -21.39 -5.36 12.08
C LEU A 13 -20.30 -6.21 11.39
N LEU A 14 -19.07 -6.18 11.92
CA LEU A 14 -17.97 -7.01 11.42
C LEU A 14 -18.26 -8.50 11.62
N LEU A 15 -18.73 -8.91 12.81
CA LEU A 15 -19.05 -10.31 13.10
C LEU A 15 -20.23 -10.86 12.28
N GLN A 16 -21.18 -10.01 11.92
CA GLN A 16 -22.33 -10.39 11.09
C GLN A 16 -22.03 -10.43 9.59
N SER A 17 -20.89 -9.89 9.17
CA SER A 17 -20.53 -9.80 7.75
C SER A 17 -20.03 -11.15 7.23
N LYS A 18 -20.62 -11.63 6.12
CA LYS A 18 -20.16 -12.85 5.42
C LYS A 18 -18.87 -12.63 4.63
N HIS A 19 -18.70 -11.42 4.11
CA HIS A 19 -17.54 -11.01 3.33
C HIS A 19 -17.13 -9.60 3.75
N LEU A 20 -15.94 -9.48 4.32
CA LEU A 20 -15.35 -8.18 4.65
C LEU A 20 -14.35 -7.77 3.57
N ALA A 21 -14.51 -6.56 3.05
CA ALA A 21 -13.54 -5.87 2.21
C ALA A 21 -13.10 -4.59 2.90
N VAL A 22 -11.79 -4.33 2.97
CA VAL A 22 -11.23 -3.16 3.64
C VAL A 22 -10.48 -2.30 2.63
N PHE A 23 -10.89 -1.04 2.53
CA PHE A 23 -10.20 -0.01 1.77
C PHE A 23 -9.30 0.78 2.71
N ILE A 24 -8.01 0.76 2.42
CA ILE A 24 -6.98 1.35 3.25
C ILE A 24 -6.29 2.43 2.43
N GLY A 25 -6.16 3.63 3.01
CA GLY A 25 -5.28 4.66 2.48
C GLY A 25 -4.00 4.80 3.30
N THR A 26 -3.12 5.69 2.86
CA THR A 26 -1.87 6.03 3.56
C THR A 26 -2.04 6.54 5.00
N GLY A 27 -3.28 6.83 5.41
CA GLY A 27 -3.58 7.29 6.76
C GLY A 27 -3.23 6.28 7.85
N ILE A 28 -3.28 4.97 7.57
CA ILE A 28 -2.98 3.96 8.59
C ILE A 28 -1.48 3.84 8.93
N SER A 29 -0.63 4.42 8.07
CA SER A 29 0.83 4.37 8.16
C SER A 29 1.41 5.64 8.79
N THR A 30 0.58 6.63 9.14
CA THR A 30 1.04 7.86 9.83
C THR A 30 1.61 7.58 11.21
N SER A 31 1.07 6.56 11.89
CA SER A 31 1.60 6.06 13.16
C SER A 31 2.93 5.31 13.03
N CYS A 32 3.35 5.02 11.79
CA CYS A 32 4.63 4.38 11.45
C CYS A 32 5.65 5.39 10.91
N ASP A 33 5.48 6.68 11.20
CA ASP A 33 6.28 7.78 10.64
C ASP A 33 6.29 7.90 9.11
N ILE A 34 5.31 7.29 8.44
CA ILE A 34 5.11 7.47 7.00
C ILE A 34 4.09 8.60 6.79
N PRO A 35 4.50 9.75 6.24
CA PRO A 35 3.59 10.86 6.04
C PRO A 35 2.48 10.49 5.04
N ASN A 36 1.27 10.92 5.34
CA ASN A 36 0.19 10.85 4.36
C ASN A 36 0.27 12.02 3.37
N PHE A 37 -0.69 12.08 2.45
CA PHE A 37 -0.67 13.05 1.36
C PHE A 37 -1.50 14.30 1.62
N ARG A 38 -2.71 14.18 2.20
CA ARG A 38 -3.72 15.26 2.23
C ARG A 38 -4.15 15.71 3.62
N SER A 39 -3.59 15.14 4.69
CA SER A 39 -3.91 15.64 6.03
C SER A 39 -3.32 17.04 6.25
N PRO A 40 -3.61 17.71 7.38
CA PRO A 40 -2.99 19.01 7.69
C PRO A 40 -1.45 19.01 7.69
N LYS A 41 -0.80 17.85 7.89
CA LYS A 41 0.65 17.66 7.77
C LYS A 41 1.04 16.76 6.59
N GLY A 42 0.14 16.61 5.62
CA GLY A 42 0.34 15.76 4.45
C GLY A 42 1.27 16.41 3.43
N ILE A 43 1.91 15.57 2.61
CA ILE A 43 2.89 16.02 1.60
C ILE A 43 2.29 17.08 0.66
N TRP A 44 1.13 16.81 0.03
CA TRP A 44 0.50 17.74 -0.91
C TRP A 44 -0.01 19.00 -0.21
N THR A 45 -0.52 18.87 1.01
CA THR A 45 -0.97 20.01 1.81
C THR A 45 0.19 20.96 2.10
N LEU A 46 1.32 20.43 2.58
CA LEU A 46 2.50 21.23 2.89
C LEU A 46 3.14 21.83 1.64
N GLN A 47 3.18 21.09 0.52
CA GLN A 47 3.65 21.62 -0.76
C GLN A 47 2.77 22.76 -1.26
N HIS A 48 1.44 22.61 -1.19
CA HIS A 48 0.50 23.67 -1.58
C HIS A 48 0.67 24.93 -0.72
N GLU A 49 0.94 24.75 0.58
CA GLU A 49 1.20 25.84 1.52
C GLU A 49 2.62 26.41 1.43
N GLY A 50 3.48 25.89 0.55
CA GLY A 50 4.89 26.31 0.44
C GLY A 50 5.74 26.00 1.67
N LYS A 51 5.31 25.05 2.51
CA LYS A 51 5.98 24.65 3.74
C LYS A 51 6.98 23.53 3.50
N ALA A 52 7.92 23.38 4.44
CA ALA A 52 8.87 22.28 4.41
C ALA A 52 8.14 20.93 4.48
N LEU A 53 8.60 19.98 3.65
CA LEU A 53 8.12 18.62 3.65
C LEU A 53 8.44 17.93 4.99
N PRO A 54 7.58 17.00 5.44
CA PRO A 54 7.85 16.25 6.65
C PRO A 54 9.12 15.42 6.44
N LYS A 55 10.08 15.55 7.36
CA LYS A 55 11.28 14.70 7.36
C LYS A 55 10.88 13.33 7.89
N ALA A 56 11.17 12.29 7.12
CA ALA A 56 11.07 10.93 7.62
C ALA A 56 12.07 10.76 8.78
N SER A 57 11.62 10.21 9.90
CA SER A 57 12.45 9.94 11.08
C SER A 57 13.49 8.84 10.79
N PHE A 58 13.19 7.95 9.85
CA PHE A 58 14.05 6.87 9.38
C PHE A 58 13.78 6.52 7.91
N PRO A 59 14.70 5.80 7.22
CA PRO A 59 14.46 5.27 5.89
C PRO A 59 13.26 4.31 5.88
N PHE A 60 12.43 4.34 4.84
CA PHE A 60 11.19 3.53 4.75
C PHE A 60 11.41 2.03 5.02
N GLN A 61 12.58 1.47 4.70
CA GLN A 61 12.95 0.08 4.96
C GLN A 61 12.89 -0.30 6.45
N ARG A 62 12.94 0.68 7.35
CA ARG A 62 12.84 0.47 8.81
C ARG A 62 11.43 0.68 9.36
N ALA A 63 10.46 1.03 8.51
CA ALA A 63 9.08 1.22 8.95
C ALA A 63 8.49 -0.10 9.45
N MET A 64 7.92 -0.07 10.65
CA MET A 64 7.21 -1.21 11.22
C MET A 64 5.70 -1.08 10.98
N PRO A 65 4.97 -2.19 10.76
CA PRO A 65 3.53 -2.16 10.59
C PRO A 65 2.82 -1.56 11.82
N SER A 66 1.78 -0.75 11.58
CA SER A 66 0.92 -0.24 12.66
C SER A 66 -0.01 -1.33 13.20
N MET A 67 -0.64 -1.06 14.34
CA MET A 67 -1.70 -1.92 14.89
C MET A 67 -2.82 -2.19 13.87
N THR A 68 -3.15 -1.23 13.00
CA THR A 68 -4.17 -1.45 11.96
C THR A 68 -3.73 -2.48 10.92
N HIS A 69 -2.45 -2.45 10.51
CA HIS A 69 -1.90 -3.48 9.61
C HIS A 69 -1.97 -4.86 10.28
N MET A 70 -1.54 -4.95 11.55
CA MET A 70 -1.55 -6.21 12.30
C MET A 70 -2.98 -6.73 12.54
N ALA A 71 -3.93 -5.84 12.80
CA ALA A 71 -5.34 -6.22 12.93
C ALA A 71 -5.92 -6.75 11.61
N SER A 72 -5.57 -6.17 10.47
CA SER A 72 -5.99 -6.68 9.16
C SER A 72 -5.44 -8.10 8.90
N VAL A 73 -4.20 -8.36 9.25
CA VAL A 73 -3.60 -9.71 9.17
C VAL A 73 -4.39 -10.69 10.04
N GLU A 74 -4.73 -10.31 11.27
CA GLU A 74 -5.49 -11.20 12.16
C GLU A 74 -6.91 -11.47 11.66
N LEU A 75 -7.59 -10.44 11.13
CA LEU A 75 -8.93 -10.57 10.53
C LEU A 75 -8.92 -11.49 9.30
N GLU A 76 -7.82 -11.53 8.55
CA GLU A 76 -7.63 -12.44 7.43
C GLU A 76 -7.39 -13.86 7.91
N LYS A 77 -6.52 -14.06 8.90
CA LYS A 77 -6.22 -15.39 9.49
C LYS A 77 -7.45 -16.09 10.04
N ILE A 78 -8.38 -15.36 10.66
CA ILE A 78 -9.65 -15.92 11.14
C ILE A 78 -10.70 -16.10 10.03
N GLY A 79 -10.35 -15.77 8.78
CA GLY A 79 -11.16 -15.98 7.58
C GLY A 79 -12.23 -14.91 7.33
N LEU A 80 -12.30 -13.83 8.12
CA LEU A 80 -13.30 -12.77 7.97
C LEU A 80 -12.95 -11.81 6.83
N LEU A 81 -11.70 -11.34 6.79
CA LEU A 81 -11.22 -10.41 5.77
C LEU A 81 -10.91 -11.17 4.47
N LYS A 82 -11.62 -10.82 3.40
CA LYS A 82 -11.43 -11.46 2.08
C LYS A 82 -10.57 -10.63 1.15
N ILE A 83 -10.71 -9.31 1.24
CA ILE A 83 -10.07 -8.40 0.29
C ILE A 83 -9.56 -7.19 1.06
N VAL A 84 -8.30 -6.82 0.82
CA VAL A 84 -7.74 -5.53 1.18
C VAL A 84 -7.40 -4.79 -0.09
N ILE A 85 -7.74 -3.51 -0.13
CA ILE A 85 -7.50 -2.60 -1.25
C ILE A 85 -6.71 -1.43 -0.68
N TYR A 86 -5.48 -1.21 -1.17
CA TYR A 86 -4.56 -0.25 -0.59
C TYR A 86 -4.26 0.93 -1.53
N GLN A 87 -4.42 2.16 -1.05
CA GLN A 87 -4.23 3.37 -1.84
C GLN A 87 -3.04 4.19 -1.33
N ILE A 88 -2.02 4.35 -2.19
CA ILE A 88 -0.75 5.00 -1.82
C ILE A 88 -0.69 6.48 -2.19
N LYS A 89 -1.40 7.01 -3.20
CA LYS A 89 -1.26 8.45 -3.56
C LYS A 89 -2.53 9.17 -4.03
N MET A 90 -3.36 8.49 -4.80
CA MET A 90 -4.73 8.88 -5.20
C MET A 90 -5.35 7.81 -6.12
N HIS A 91 -4.54 6.86 -6.59
CA HIS A 91 -4.94 5.80 -7.49
C HIS A 91 -4.92 4.47 -6.76
N LEU A 92 -5.92 3.65 -7.11
CA LEU A 92 -6.17 2.31 -6.63
C LEU A 92 -5.00 1.41 -7.07
N ILE A 93 -4.03 1.19 -6.21
CA ILE A 93 -3.21 -0.02 -6.35
C ILE A 93 -4.04 -1.10 -5.71
N VAL A 94 -4.70 -1.93 -6.51
CA VAL A 94 -5.28 -3.16 -5.98
C VAL A 94 -4.10 -4.08 -5.62
N MET A 95 -3.45 -3.82 -4.50
CA MET A 95 -2.68 -4.82 -3.81
C MET A 95 -3.72 -5.76 -3.21
N VAL A 96 -4.12 -6.78 -3.98
CA VAL A 96 -4.66 -8.01 -3.41
C VAL A 96 -3.48 -8.61 -2.64
N VAL A 97 -3.34 -8.20 -1.38
CA VAL A 97 -2.35 -8.80 -0.50
C VAL A 97 -2.84 -10.22 -0.25
N ILE A 98 -2.14 -11.18 -0.84
CA ILE A 98 -2.22 -12.57 -0.43
C ILE A 98 -1.35 -12.63 0.84
N PHE A 99 -2.01 -12.63 1.99
CA PHE A 99 -1.43 -12.40 3.30
C PHE A 99 -0.69 -13.63 3.82
N ASP A 100 0.61 -13.75 3.54
CA ASP A 100 1.49 -14.64 4.31
C ASP A 100 2.63 -13.87 5.02
N LEU A 101 2.85 -12.59 4.70
CA LEU A 101 3.98 -11.82 5.24
C LEU A 101 3.56 -10.40 5.67
N PRO A 102 3.60 -10.06 6.97
CA PRO A 102 3.31 -8.72 7.48
C PRO A 102 4.52 -7.79 7.33
N ILE A 103 5.12 -7.73 6.14
CA ILE A 103 6.31 -6.94 5.84
C ILE A 103 5.94 -5.88 4.80
N LEU A 104 6.46 -4.66 4.95
CA LEU A 104 6.42 -3.66 3.88
C LEU A 104 7.35 -4.14 2.77
N VAL A 105 6.76 -4.69 1.71
CA VAL A 105 7.50 -5.24 0.58
C VAL A 105 7.41 -4.28 -0.59
N TYR A 106 8.57 -3.95 -1.16
CA TYR A 106 8.63 -3.21 -2.43
C TYR A 106 8.46 -4.19 -3.57
N MET A 107 7.68 -3.80 -4.59
CA MET A 107 7.31 -4.67 -5.69
C MET A 107 7.95 -4.17 -6.99
N CYS A 108 8.63 -5.06 -7.70
CA CYS A 108 8.96 -4.91 -9.12
C CYS A 108 8.09 -5.89 -9.91
N LEU A 109 7.72 -5.55 -11.14
CA LEU A 109 6.81 -6.37 -11.93
C LEU A 109 7.33 -6.53 -13.35
N LYS A 110 7.01 -7.69 -13.93
CA LYS A 110 7.06 -7.90 -15.37
C LYS A 110 5.77 -8.56 -15.84
N LEU A 111 5.13 -7.92 -16.81
CA LEU A 111 4.06 -8.50 -17.61
C LEU A 111 4.68 -9.20 -18.82
N HIS A 112 4.54 -10.53 -18.89
CA HIS A 112 4.90 -11.28 -20.08
C HIS A 112 3.64 -11.43 -20.96
N LEU A 113 3.40 -10.44 -21.82
CA LEU A 113 2.18 -10.35 -22.66
C LEU A 113 2.01 -11.53 -23.62
N ARG A 114 3.10 -12.23 -23.98
CA ARG A 114 3.05 -13.39 -24.88
C ARG A 114 2.53 -14.67 -24.22
N GLU A 115 2.72 -14.81 -22.92
CA GLU A 115 2.35 -16.01 -22.15
C GLU A 115 1.18 -15.74 -21.19
N ASN A 116 0.67 -14.51 -21.15
CA ASN A 116 -0.29 -14.04 -20.13
C ASN A 116 0.19 -14.31 -18.69
N ILE A 117 1.50 -14.35 -18.47
CA ILE A 117 2.10 -14.58 -17.16
C ILE A 117 2.50 -13.23 -16.58
N LEU A 118 2.01 -12.97 -15.37
CA LEU A 118 2.43 -11.85 -14.54
C LEU A 118 3.41 -12.35 -13.50
N LEU A 119 4.66 -11.88 -13.56
CA LEU A 119 5.69 -12.28 -12.61
C LEU A 119 6.07 -11.09 -11.73
N LEU A 120 5.82 -11.27 -10.43
CA LEU A 120 6.04 -10.27 -9.41
C LEU A 120 7.31 -10.59 -8.61
N TYR A 121 8.21 -9.63 -8.51
CA TYR A 121 9.44 -9.72 -7.74
C TYR A 121 9.33 -8.82 -6.50
N MET A 122 9.24 -9.46 -5.34
CA MET A 122 9.23 -8.81 -4.03
C MET A 122 10.66 -8.47 -3.57
N ARG A 123 10.87 -7.26 -3.05
CA ARG A 123 12.17 -6.73 -2.61
C ARG A 123 12.09 -6.13 -1.20
N ASP A 124 13.18 -6.27 -0.48
CA ASP A 124 13.45 -5.71 0.85
C ASP A 124 14.04 -4.29 0.81
N PHE A 125 14.27 -3.75 -0.40
CA PHE A 125 14.79 -2.40 -0.64
C PHE A 125 13.90 -1.61 -1.58
N GLU A 126 14.00 -0.27 -1.50
CA GLU A 126 13.27 0.64 -2.38
C GLU A 126 13.76 0.55 -3.83
N VAL A 127 12.80 0.56 -4.75
CA VAL A 127 13.05 0.61 -6.19
C VAL A 127 13.02 2.07 -6.60
N GLU A 128 14.19 2.64 -6.93
CA GLU A 128 14.39 4.08 -7.20
C GLU A 128 13.86 4.52 -8.60
N ARG A 129 12.71 4.00 -9.01
CA ARG A 129 12.03 4.29 -10.27
C ARG A 129 10.52 4.45 -10.01
N ILE A 130 9.90 5.37 -10.75
CA ILE A 130 8.47 5.69 -10.67
C ILE A 130 7.96 5.87 -12.10
N GLY A 131 6.76 5.37 -12.35
CA GLY A 131 6.04 5.52 -13.61
C GLY A 131 6.24 4.33 -14.55
N LEU A 132 6.22 3.10 -14.01
CA LEU A 132 6.37 1.87 -14.80
C LEU A 132 7.68 1.82 -15.61
N LYS A 133 8.72 2.51 -15.12
CA LYS A 133 10.01 2.64 -15.80
C LYS A 133 10.85 1.39 -15.60
N GLU A 134 11.69 1.10 -16.57
CA GLU A 134 12.66 0.02 -16.48
C GLU A 134 13.62 0.26 -15.31
N THR A 135 13.76 -0.79 -14.51
CA THR A 135 14.76 -0.90 -13.46
C THR A 135 16.03 -1.45 -14.08
N SER A 136 17.19 -1.15 -13.48
CA SER A 136 18.48 -1.71 -13.87
C SER A 136 18.64 -3.21 -13.53
N ARG A 137 17.55 -3.90 -13.20
CA ARG A 137 17.53 -5.29 -12.74
C ARG A 137 16.83 -6.17 -13.75
N ARG A 138 17.29 -7.41 -13.82
CA ARG A 138 16.79 -8.40 -14.78
C ARG A 138 16.12 -9.58 -14.09
N CYS A 139 15.12 -10.14 -14.75
CA CYS A 139 14.48 -11.39 -14.34
C CYS A 139 15.39 -12.60 -14.61
N SER A 140 14.96 -13.79 -14.19
CA SER A 140 15.65 -15.05 -14.49
C SER A 140 15.82 -15.31 -15.99
N SER A 141 14.91 -14.80 -16.84
CA SER A 141 15.00 -14.84 -18.31
C SER A 141 15.84 -13.70 -18.92
N ARG A 142 16.55 -12.92 -18.10
CA ARG A 142 17.46 -11.81 -18.48
C ARG A 142 16.79 -10.56 -19.09
N GLU A 143 15.47 -10.46 -19.06
CA GLU A 143 14.74 -9.25 -19.46
C GLU A 143 14.71 -8.21 -18.33
N GLU A 144 14.59 -6.93 -18.67
CA GLU A 144 14.51 -5.85 -17.68
C GLU A 144 13.15 -5.79 -16.98
N LEU A 145 13.21 -5.62 -15.66
CA LEU A 145 12.05 -5.50 -14.77
C LEU A 145 11.59 -4.06 -14.70
N GLY A 146 10.29 -3.80 -14.65
CA GLY A 146 9.73 -2.47 -14.42
C GLY A 146 9.39 -2.22 -12.96
N ASP A 147 9.33 -0.95 -12.55
CA ASP A 147 8.68 -0.58 -11.29
C ASP A 147 7.15 -0.71 -11.38
N THR A 148 6.48 -0.73 -10.23
CA THR A 148 5.00 -0.84 -10.16
C THR A 148 4.32 0.44 -9.70
N VAL A 149 5.07 1.53 -9.53
CA VAL A 149 4.54 2.77 -9.00
C VAL A 149 3.99 3.57 -10.16
N LEU A 150 2.68 3.80 -10.14
CA LEU A 150 2.02 4.62 -11.17
C LEU A 150 2.39 6.10 -10.99
N ASP A 151 2.70 6.76 -12.11
CA ASP A 151 2.79 8.21 -12.21
C ASP A 151 1.53 8.79 -12.87
N TRP A 152 1.33 10.10 -12.75
CA TRP A 152 0.15 10.79 -13.28
C TRP A 152 0.04 10.69 -14.81
N GLU A 153 1.17 10.69 -15.50
CA GLU A 153 1.23 10.64 -16.98
C GLU A 153 0.68 9.30 -17.51
N GLU A 154 0.97 8.20 -16.82
CA GLU A 154 0.51 6.85 -17.18
C GLU A 154 -1.01 6.69 -17.11
N ILE A 155 -1.67 7.50 -16.27
CA ILE A 155 -3.13 7.44 -16.09
C ILE A 155 -3.86 8.27 -17.14
N SER A 156 -3.25 9.37 -17.61
CA SER A 156 -3.83 10.20 -18.67
C SER A 156 -3.79 9.57 -20.06
N ALA A 157 -3.02 8.49 -20.22
CA ALA A 157 -2.85 7.77 -21.48
C ALA A 157 -3.79 6.56 -21.66
N ALA A 158 -4.65 6.27 -20.67
CA ALA A 158 -5.63 5.18 -20.66
C ALA A 158 -7.06 5.70 -20.84
#